data_AF-Q5XL05-F1
#
_entry.id   AF-Q5XL05-F1
#
_cell.length_a   1.000
_cell.length_b   1.000
_cell.length_c   1.000
_cell.angle_alpha   90.00
_cell.angle_beta   90.00
_cell.angle_gamma   90.00
#
_symmetry.space_group_name_H-M   'P 1'
#
loop_
_entity.id
_entity.type
_entity.pdbx_description
1 polymer ?
#
loop_
_entity_poly.entity_id
_entity_poly.type
_entity_poly.pdbx_seq_one_letter_code
_entity_poly.pdbx_strand_id
1 'polypeptide(L)'
;MKQPRYAHHSETVAQAEQAIADNDHRHALLQEMLAGLDLSEQTCQLLFDAPTEQVAVAEQEMLAEIQRRQALSPSQPGESRKSRRPTMMRGLMI
;
A
#
# COMPACT_ATOMS: atom_id res chain seq x y z
N MET A 1 7.92 5.88 28.69
CA MET A 1 7.05 6.54 27.69
C MET A 1 6.77 5.53 26.58
N LYS A 2 5.51 5.18 26.33
CA LYS A 2 5.14 4.22 25.28
C LYS A 2 5.14 4.96 23.95
N GLN A 3 5.98 4.54 22.99
CA GLN A 3 5.96 5.11 21.64
C GLN A 3 4.56 4.97 21.02
N PRO A 4 4.04 6.00 20.35
CA PRO A 4 2.70 5.96 19.77
C PRO A 4 2.65 4.91 18.67
N ARG A 5 1.79 3.92 18.88
CA ARG A 5 1.67 2.64 18.18
C ARG A 5 1.32 2.74 16.69
N TYR A 6 1.11 3.96 16.18
CA TYR A 6 0.74 4.28 14.80
C TYR A 6 1.74 5.21 14.09
N ALA A 7 2.79 5.67 14.77
CA ALA A 7 3.75 6.61 14.18
C ALA A 7 4.48 6.02 12.96
N HIS A 8 4.82 4.74 12.98
CA HIS A 8 5.44 4.06 11.84
C HIS A 8 4.49 3.89 10.65
N HIS A 9 3.19 3.67 10.89
CA HIS A 9 2.21 3.59 9.80
C HIS A 9 2.00 4.96 9.14
N SER A 10 1.93 6.04 9.93
CA SER A 10 1.85 7.39 9.38
C SER A 10 3.12 7.79 8.62
N GLU A 11 4.29 7.37 9.08
CA GLU A 11 5.56 7.62 8.40
C GLU A 11 5.65 6.88 7.06
N THR A 12 5.25 5.61 7.01
CA THR A 12 5.21 4.84 5.76
C THR A 12 4.24 5.43 4.74
N VAL A 13 3.07 5.89 5.18
CA VAL A 13 2.09 6.57 4.29
C VAL A 13 2.67 7.87 3.76
N ALA A 14 3.26 8.72 4.62
CA ALA A 14 3.87 9.97 4.19
C ALA A 14 5.04 9.76 3.20
N GLN A 15 5.86 8.73 3.43
CA GLN A 15 6.93 8.36 2.49
C GLN A 15 6.36 7.88 1.14
N ALA A 16 5.27 7.12 1.15
CA ALA A 16 4.60 6.68 -0.08
C ALA A 16 4.01 7.87 -0.86
N GLU A 17 3.35 8.81 -0.17
CA GLU A 17 2.82 10.04 -0.77
C GLU A 17 3.94 10.88 -1.40
N GLN A 18 5.06 11.05 -0.70
CA GLN A 18 6.22 11.77 -1.22
C GLN A 18 6.83 11.08 -2.46
N ALA A 19 6.92 9.75 -2.46
CA ALA A 19 7.44 8.99 -3.58
C ALA A 19 6.51 9.08 -4.81
N ILE A 20 5.19 9.13 -4.60
CA ILE A 20 4.21 9.34 -5.68
C ILE A 20 4.40 10.74 -6.28
N ALA A 21 4.46 11.78 -5.44
CA ALA A 21 4.64 13.16 -5.90
C ALA A 21 5.97 13.37 -6.65
N ASP A 22 7.05 12.74 -6.18
CA ASP A 22 8.34 12.75 -6.87
C ASP A 22 8.27 12.06 -8.25
N ASN A 23 7.55 10.94 -8.33
CA ASN A 23 7.35 10.23 -9.59
C ASN A 23 6.55 11.07 -10.59
N ASP A 24 5.48 11.73 -10.15
CA ASP A 24 4.68 12.63 -11.00
C ASP A 24 5.55 13.78 -11.55
N HIS A 25 6.39 14.37 -10.71
CA HIS A 25 7.31 15.43 -11.13
C HIS A 25 8.34 14.90 -12.15
N ARG A 26 8.89 13.72 -11.91
CA ARG A 26 9.86 13.07 -12.81
C ARG A 26 9.21 12.70 -14.14
N HIS A 27 7.95 12.28 -14.13
CA HIS A 27 7.18 12.01 -15.35
C HIS A 27 6.97 13.28 -16.16
N ALA A 28 6.57 14.39 -15.52
CA ALA A 28 6.41 15.67 -16.20
C ALA A 28 7.72 16.14 -16.85
N LEU A 29 8.85 16.04 -16.14
CA LEU A 29 10.17 16.38 -16.70
C LEU A 29 10.52 15.50 -17.92
N LEU A 30 10.23 14.20 -17.85
CA LEU A 30 10.43 13.29 -18.98
C LEU A 30 9.59 13.71 -20.20
N GLN A 31 8.34 14.10 -19.99
CA GLN A 31 7.48 14.59 -21.08
C GLN A 31 8.04 15.87 -21.71
N GLU A 32 8.53 16.82 -20.90
CA GLU A 32 9.20 18.03 -21.41
C GLU A 32 10.45 17.71 -22.24
N MET A 33 11.27 16.77 -21.76
CA MET A 33 12.46 16.32 -22.49
C MET A 33 12.09 15.64 -23.81
N LEU A 34 11.08 14.77 -23.82
CA LEU A 34 10.60 14.10 -25.04
C LEU A 34 10.04 15.11 -26.05
N ALA A 35 9.29 16.10 -25.59
CA ALA A 35 8.79 17.18 -26.44
C ALA A 35 9.94 17.99 -27.08
N GLY A 36 11.04 18.20 -26.35
CA GLY A 36 12.23 18.88 -26.86
C GLY A 36 13.02 18.10 -27.92
N LEU A 37 12.81 16.79 -28.04
CA LEU A 37 13.47 15.94 -29.03
C LEU A 37 12.78 15.95 -30.40
N ASP A 38 11.60 16.57 -30.52
CA ASP A 38 10.79 16.64 -31.75
C ASP A 38 10.55 15.25 -32.39
N LEU A 39 10.35 14.24 -31.53
CA LEU A 39 10.04 12.88 -31.92
C LEU A 39 8.54 12.70 -32.10
N SER A 40 8.14 11.88 -33.08
CA SER A 40 6.74 11.48 -33.19
C SER A 40 6.34 10.60 -32.01
N GLU A 41 5.07 10.68 -31.60
CA GLU A 41 4.50 9.87 -30.52
C GLU A 41 4.73 8.36 -30.76
N GLN A 42 4.62 7.92 -32.01
CA GLN A 42 4.87 6.53 -32.43
C GLN A 42 6.32 6.09 -32.20
N THR A 43 7.28 7.00 -32.42
CA THR A 43 8.70 6.75 -32.15
C THR A 43 8.96 6.66 -30.65
N CYS A 44 8.32 7.52 -29.86
CA CYS A 44 8.43 7.48 -28.40
C CYS A 44 7.87 6.16 -27.83
N GLN A 45 6.70 5.72 -28.30
CA GLN A 45 6.11 4.44 -27.91
C GLN A 45 7.06 3.27 -28.23
N LEU A 46 7.63 3.23 -29.45
CA LEU A 46 8.58 2.18 -29.83
C LEU A 46 9.86 2.13 -28.98
N LEU A 47 10.35 3.29 -28.52
CA LEU A 47 11.61 3.39 -27.79
C LEU A 47 11.45 3.18 -26.27
N PHE A 48 10.31 3.59 -25.71
CA PHE A 48 10.14 3.71 -24.27
C PHE A 48 9.01 2.87 -23.68
N ASP A 49 8.06 2.35 -24.49
CA ASP A 49 7.02 1.48 -23.95
C ASP A 49 7.60 0.10 -23.62
N ALA A 50 7.34 -0.35 -22.39
CA ALA A 50 7.56 -1.73 -22.02
C ALA A 50 6.54 -2.63 -22.74
N PRO A 51 6.91 -3.85 -23.12
CA PRO A 51 5.96 -4.80 -23.70
C PRO A 51 4.77 -5.01 -22.75
N THR A 52 3.55 -4.82 -23.26
CA THR A 52 2.32 -4.82 -22.44
C THR A 52 2.16 -6.10 -21.61
N GLU A 53 2.61 -7.24 -22.13
CA GLU A 53 2.59 -8.52 -21.41
C GLU A 53 3.48 -8.49 -20.15
N GLN A 54 4.65 -7.88 -20.21
CA GLN A 54 5.57 -7.79 -19.07
C GLN A 54 5.02 -6.89 -17.97
N VAL A 55 4.37 -5.78 -18.37
CA VAL A 55 3.70 -4.87 -17.44
C VAL A 55 2.55 -5.58 -16.73
N ALA A 56 1.69 -6.28 -17.49
CA ALA A 56 0.56 -7.00 -16.92
C ALA A 56 0.98 -8.10 -15.94
N VAL A 57 2.05 -8.85 -16.25
CA VAL A 57 2.60 -9.86 -15.34
C VAL A 57 3.13 -9.22 -14.06
N ALA A 58 3.91 -8.14 -14.18
CA ALA A 58 4.46 -7.43 -13.02
C ALA A 58 3.36 -6.85 -12.11
N GLU A 59 2.30 -6.28 -12.69
CA GLU A 59 1.13 -5.80 -11.95
C GLU A 59 0.42 -6.93 -11.21
N GLN A 60 0.24 -8.08 -11.87
CA GLN A 60 -0.38 -9.24 -11.26
C GLN A 60 0.45 -9.81 -10.11
N GLU A 61 1.78 -9.87 -10.25
CA GLU A 61 2.69 -10.29 -9.18
C GLU A 61 2.67 -9.34 -7.99
N MET A 62 2.64 -8.03 -8.24
CA MET A 62 2.54 -7.00 -7.21
C MET A 62 1.21 -7.13 -6.43
N LEU A 63 0.09 -7.27 -7.13
CA LEU A 63 -1.22 -7.48 -6.52
C LEU A 63 -1.26 -8.77 -5.69
N ALA A 64 -0.68 -9.85 -6.20
CA ALA A 64 -0.58 -11.12 -5.47
C ALA A 64 0.24 -10.97 -4.18
N GLU A 65 1.34 -10.21 -4.21
CA GLU A 65 2.16 -9.95 -3.02
C GLU A 65 1.42 -9.10 -1.98
N ILE A 66 0.68 -8.07 -2.41
CA ILE A 66 -0.17 -7.27 -1.52
C ILE A 66 -1.19 -8.16 -0.80
N GLN A 67 -1.87 -9.05 -1.55
CA GLN A 67 -2.84 -9.98 -0.98
C GLN A 67 -2.17 -10.96 0.00
N ARG A 68 -0.98 -11.51 -0.33
CA ARG A 68 -0.21 -12.37 0.59
C ARG A 68 0.11 -11.64 1.90
N ARG A 69 0.56 -10.39 1.84
CA ARG A 69 0.88 -9.58 3.03
C ARG A 69 -0.35 -9.28 3.88
N GLN A 70 -1.49 -9.00 3.24
CA GLN A 70 -2.76 -8.79 3.94
C GLN A 70 -3.22 -10.07 4.65
N ALA A 71 -3.09 -11.24 4.01
CA ALA A 71 -3.44 -12.52 4.60
C ALA A 71 -2.51 -12.95 5.76
N LEU A 72 -1.23 -12.58 5.68
CA LEU A 72 -0.23 -12.84 6.73
C LEU A 72 -0.30 -11.84 7.89
N SER A 73 -0.98 -10.70 7.70
CA SER A 73 -1.19 -9.74 8.76
C SER A 73 -2.25 -10.29 9.73
N PRO A 74 -1.92 -10.52 11.02
CA PRO A 74 -2.92 -11.00 11.96
C PRO A 74 -4.05 -9.98 12.05
N SER A 75 -5.28 -10.43 11.77
CA SER A 75 -6.49 -9.68 12.10
C SER A 75 -6.37 -9.26 13.56
N GLN A 76 -6.41 -7.96 13.83
CA GLN A 76 -6.25 -7.48 15.20
C GLN A 76 -7.24 -8.21 16.13
N PRO A 77 -6.80 -8.77 17.27
CA PRO A 77 -7.71 -9.30 18.27
C PRO A 77 -8.36 -8.10 18.97
N GLY A 78 -9.44 -7.59 18.37
CA GLY A 78 -10.09 -6.35 18.82
C GLY A 78 -11.62 -6.34 18.69
N GLU A 79 -12.22 -7.23 17.91
CA GLU A 79 -13.68 -7.28 17.71
C GLU A 79 -14.26 -8.67 17.99
N SER A 80 -14.24 -9.06 19.25
CA SER A 80 -15.44 -9.66 19.85
C SER A 80 -15.42 -9.37 21.35
N ARG A 81 -15.97 -8.21 21.72
CA ARG A 81 -16.35 -7.91 23.11
C ARG A 81 -17.47 -8.87 23.54
N LYS A 82 -17.15 -10.13 23.82
CA LYS A 82 -17.97 -10.93 24.74
C LYS A 82 -17.48 -10.59 26.15
N SER A 83 -18.03 -9.48 26.66
CA SER A 83 -17.96 -9.11 28.08
C SER A 83 -18.22 -10.36 28.92
N ARG A 84 -17.18 -10.88 29.59
CA ARG A 84 -17.32 -11.92 30.63
C ARG A 84 -18.30 -11.37 31.67
N ARG A 85 -19.54 -11.86 31.68
CA ARG A 85 -20.42 -11.66 32.83
C ARG A 85 -19.79 -12.42 33.99
N PRO A 86 -19.56 -11.80 35.17
CA PRO A 86 -19.09 -12.53 36.33
C PRO A 86 -20.13 -13.59 36.72
N THR A 87 -19.66 -14.81 37.00
CA THR A 87 -20.48 -15.89 37.56
C THR A 87 -21.01 -15.44 38.92
N MET A 88 -22.33 -15.36 39.08
CA MET A 88 -22.97 -15.11 40.37
C MET A 88 -22.67 -16.29 41.30
N MET A 89 -21.99 -16.05 42.43
CA MET A 89 -21.86 -17.05 43.50
C MET A 89 -23.26 -17.36 44.04
N ARG A 90 -23.77 -18.56 43.77
CA ARG A 90 -24.93 -19.11 44.46
C ARG A 90 -24.47 -19.73 45.78
N GLY A 91 -25.00 -19.23 46.89
CA GLY A 91 -25.11 -19.97 48.15
C GLY A 91 -24.16 -19.53 49.27
N LEU A 92 -24.54 -18.46 49.99
CA LEU A 92 -24.40 -18.49 51.45
C LEU A 92 -25.77 -18.95 51.98
N MET A 93 -25.86 -20.19 52.44
CA MET A 93 -26.89 -20.59 53.40
C MET A 93 -26.33 -20.23 54.78
N ILE A 94 -27.08 -19.39 55.50
CA ILE A 94 -26.96 -19.23 56.95
C ILE A 94 -27.62 -20.43 57.59
#